data_AF-A0A428T9I5-F1
#
_entry.id   AF-A0A428T9I5-F1
#
_cell.length_a   1.000
_cell.length_b   1.000
_cell.length_c   1.000
_cell.angle_alpha   90.00
_cell.angle_beta   90.00
_cell.angle_gamma   90.00
#
_symmetry.space_group_name_H-M   'P 1'
#
loop_
_entity.id
_entity.type
_entity.pdbx_description
1 polymer ?
#
loop_
_entity_poly.entity_id
_entity_poly.type
_entity_poly.pdbx_seq_one_letter_code
_entity_poly.pdbx_strand_id
1 'polypeptide(L)'
;MKTLGLLGGMSWESTTTYYQEINRRVREVQGGLHSAKCIVFSFDFAEIEKLQHAGKWDEAGALLDDAASRLKLAGADAIVLCTNTMHFVSHGIEKASQLPLIHIVDPTADRILKAGFKSVGLLGTRFTMEKDFYKSRLEEKVWLKRHCTE
;
A
#
# COMPACT_ATOMS: atom_id res chain seq x y z
N MET A 1 -15.58 -3.54 14.68
CA MET A 1 -14.38 -3.57 13.81
C MET A 1 -14.81 -3.34 12.38
N LYS A 2 -14.17 -2.38 11.69
CA LYS A 2 -14.30 -2.15 10.25
C LYS A 2 -13.68 -3.31 9.45
N THR A 3 -14.16 -3.56 8.25
CA THR A 3 -13.64 -4.56 7.31
C THR A 3 -12.57 -3.94 6.41
N LEU A 4 -11.38 -4.55 6.35
CA LEU A 4 -10.30 -4.09 5.46
C LEU A 4 -10.38 -4.78 4.10
N GLY A 5 -10.30 -4.01 3.01
CA GLY A 5 -10.05 -4.52 1.67
C GLY A 5 -8.56 -4.50 1.36
N LEU A 6 -7.96 -5.67 1.10
CA LEU A 6 -6.54 -5.81 0.77
C LEU A 6 -6.39 -6.03 -0.74
N LEU A 7 -5.73 -5.10 -1.42
CA LEU A 7 -5.25 -5.27 -2.80
C LEU A 7 -3.85 -5.90 -2.75
N GLY A 8 -3.79 -7.21 -2.97
CA GLY A 8 -2.58 -8.03 -2.82
C GLY A 8 -2.21 -8.81 -4.08
N GLY A 9 -1.32 -9.80 -3.91
CA GLY A 9 -0.79 -10.58 -5.04
C GLY A 9 0.31 -9.87 -5.82
N MET A 10 0.96 -8.84 -5.26
CA MET A 10 2.01 -8.06 -5.94
C MET A 10 3.30 -7.91 -5.10
N SER A 11 3.87 -9.00 -4.54
CA SER A 11 3.53 -10.41 -4.79
C SER A 11 2.60 -11.02 -3.72
N TRP A 12 2.25 -12.29 -3.85
CA TRP A 12 1.38 -12.98 -2.88
C TRP A 12 2.11 -13.27 -1.56
N GLU A 13 3.44 -13.45 -1.60
CA GLU A 13 4.28 -13.65 -0.43
C GLU A 13 4.19 -12.47 0.54
N SER A 14 4.27 -11.23 0.03
CA SER A 14 4.13 -10.02 0.86
C SER A 14 2.71 -9.89 1.42
N THR A 15 1.70 -10.26 0.63
CA THR A 15 0.28 -10.20 1.04
C THR A 15 0.00 -11.12 2.22
N THR A 16 0.65 -12.28 2.27
CA THR A 16 0.58 -13.20 3.41
C THR A 16 1.04 -12.52 4.70
N THR A 17 2.13 -11.76 4.66
CA THR A 17 2.62 -11.00 5.81
C THR A 17 1.61 -9.96 6.27
N TYR A 18 1.00 -9.19 5.36
CA TYR A 18 -0.07 -8.25 5.73
C TYR A 18 -1.21 -8.94 6.47
N TYR A 19 -1.73 -10.04 5.93
CA TYR A 19 -2.82 -10.79 6.55
C TYR A 19 -2.44 -11.31 7.94
N GLN A 20 -1.23 -11.85 8.10
CA GLN A 20 -0.73 -12.34 9.37
C GLN A 20 -0.60 -11.23 10.43
N GLU A 21 0.05 -10.12 10.08
CA GLU A 21 0.29 -9.00 11.02
C GLU A 21 -1.02 -8.33 11.45
N ILE A 22 -1.96 -8.13 10.51
CA ILE A 22 -3.27 -7.56 10.82
C ILE A 22 -4.02 -8.46 11.82
N ASN A 23 -4.02 -9.78 11.60
CA ASN A 23 -4.68 -10.72 12.50
C ASN A 23 -3.99 -10.81 13.86
N ARG A 24 -2.65 -10.84 13.90
CA ARG A 24 -1.87 -10.78 15.14
C ARG A 24 -2.26 -9.54 15.95
N ARG A 25 -2.29 -8.38 15.29
CA ARG A 25 -2.63 -7.12 15.95
C ARG A 25 -4.06 -7.09 16.50
N VAL A 26 -5.03 -7.61 15.75
CA VAL A 26 -6.43 -7.70 16.24
C VAL A 26 -6.51 -8.61 17.46
N ARG A 27 -5.85 -9.77 17.43
CA ARG A 27 -5.81 -10.70 18.58
C ARG A 27 -5.14 -10.07 19.80
N GLU A 28 -4.03 -9.34 19.62
CA GLU A 28 -3.37 -8.62 20.71
C GLU A 28 -4.28 -7.59 21.40
N VAL A 29 -5.07 -6.86 20.61
CA VAL A 29 -5.92 -5.78 21.12
C VAL A 29 -7.23 -6.30 21.71
N GLN A 30 -7.84 -7.32 21.10
CA GLN A 30 -9.16 -7.82 21.50
C GLN A 30 -9.12 -9.11 22.33
N GLY A 31 -7.99 -9.82 22.34
CA GLY A 31 -7.81 -11.07 23.09
C GLY A 31 -8.52 -12.28 22.48
N GLY A 32 -8.42 -13.42 23.18
CA GLY A 32 -9.13 -14.66 22.85
C GLY A 32 -8.87 -15.17 21.43
N LEU A 33 -9.96 -15.47 20.72
CA LEU A 33 -9.97 -15.99 19.35
C LEU A 33 -10.38 -14.91 18.32
N HIS A 34 -10.27 -13.62 18.68
CA HIS A 34 -10.58 -12.54 17.74
C HIS A 34 -9.60 -12.51 16.56
N SER A 35 -10.15 -12.40 15.36
CA SER A 35 -9.43 -12.24 14.09
C SER A 35 -9.95 -11.03 13.34
N ALA A 36 -9.18 -10.54 12.37
CA ALA A 36 -9.55 -9.36 11.60
C ALA A 36 -10.65 -9.65 10.58
N LYS A 37 -11.56 -8.69 10.38
CA LYS A 37 -12.45 -8.69 9.21
C LYS A 37 -11.68 -8.15 8.02
N CYS A 38 -11.36 -9.00 7.04
CA CYS A 38 -10.69 -8.57 5.82
C CYS A 38 -11.15 -9.36 4.59
N ILE A 39 -11.06 -8.72 3.43
CA ILE A 39 -11.36 -9.28 2.11
C ILE A 39 -10.12 -9.04 1.26
N VAL A 40 -9.60 -10.10 0.65
CA VAL A 40 -8.39 -10.02 -0.17
C VAL A 40 -8.75 -10.16 -1.63
N PHE A 41 -8.43 -9.14 -2.42
CA PHE A 41 -8.33 -9.28 -3.87
C PHE A 41 -6.86 -9.54 -4.20
N SER A 42 -6.55 -10.75 -4.68
CA SER A 42 -5.18 -11.12 -5.06
C SER A 42 -5.07 -11.15 -6.58
N PHE A 43 -4.22 -10.29 -7.13
CA PHE A 43 -3.91 -10.30 -8.55
C PHE A 43 -3.04 -11.51 -8.92
N ASP A 44 -3.11 -11.92 -10.18
CA ASP A 44 -1.99 -12.61 -10.82
C ASP A 44 -0.88 -11.58 -11.04
N PHE A 45 0.24 -11.75 -10.34
CA PHE A 45 1.32 -10.77 -10.40
C PHE A 45 1.92 -10.64 -11.80
N ALA A 46 1.90 -11.72 -12.60
CA ALA A 46 2.48 -11.72 -13.93
C ALA A 46 1.75 -10.74 -14.87
N GLU A 47 0.46 -10.50 -14.67
CA GLU A 47 -0.31 -9.53 -15.45
C GLU A 47 0.12 -8.10 -15.10
N ILE A 48 0.24 -7.80 -13.81
CA ILE A 48 0.66 -6.50 -13.32
C ILE A 48 2.11 -6.20 -13.72
N GLU A 49 3.01 -7.17 -13.55
CA GLU A 49 4.43 -7.03 -13.87
C GLU A 49 4.65 -6.73 -15.35
N LYS A 50 3.92 -7.40 -16.26
CA LYS A 50 3.97 -7.11 -17.70
C LYS A 50 3.60 -5.66 -18.01
N LEU A 51 2.58 -5.11 -17.35
CA LEU A 51 2.17 -3.72 -17.54
C LEU A 51 3.23 -2.76 -16.99
N GLN A 52 3.83 -3.05 -15.83
CA GLN A 52 4.92 -2.25 -15.27
C GLN A 52 6.13 -2.20 -16.23
N HIS A 53 6.55 -3.36 -16.75
CA HIS A 53 7.67 -3.45 -17.69
C HIS A 53 7.40 -2.74 -19.01
N ALA A 54 6.15 -2.78 -19.49
CA ALA A 54 5.73 -2.06 -20.68
C ALA A 54 5.50 -0.55 -20.44
N GLY A 55 5.62 -0.06 -19.20
CA GLY A 55 5.34 1.33 -18.83
C GLY A 55 3.86 1.71 -18.90
N LYS A 56 2.96 0.72 -18.95
CA LYS A 56 1.50 0.88 -19.07
C LYS A 56 0.86 1.12 -17.70
N TRP A 57 1.30 2.18 -17.04
CA TRP A 57 0.88 2.51 -15.67
C TRP A 57 -0.61 2.85 -15.55
N ASP A 58 -1.19 3.51 -16.55
CA ASP A 58 -2.62 3.84 -16.55
C ASP A 58 -3.49 2.58 -16.62
N GLU A 59 -3.08 1.59 -17.44
CA GLU A 59 -3.76 0.29 -17.52
C GLU A 59 -3.64 -0.46 -16.18
N ALA A 60 -2.46 -0.45 -15.56
CA ALA A 60 -2.24 -1.06 -14.25
C ALA A 60 -3.06 -0.38 -13.14
N GLY A 61 -3.18 0.95 -13.19
CA GLY A 61 -4.03 1.74 -12.28
C GLY A 61 -5.52 1.40 -12.43
N ALA A 62 -6.01 1.28 -13.67
CA ALA A 62 -7.39 0.90 -13.93
C ALA A 62 -7.75 -0.48 -13.35
N LEU A 63 -6.81 -1.44 -13.38
CA LEU A 63 -7.00 -2.76 -12.73
C LEU A 63 -7.13 -2.64 -11.21
N LEU A 64 -6.33 -1.78 -10.56
CA LEU A 64 -6.43 -1.52 -9.13
C LEU A 64 -7.76 -0.83 -8.76
N ASP A 65 -8.18 0.14 -9.57
CA ASP A 65 -9.41 0.89 -9.37
C ASP A 65 -10.66 -0.02 -9.46
N ASP A 66 -10.69 -0.92 -10.44
CA ASP A 66 -11.73 -1.93 -10.57
C ASP A 66 -11.73 -2.88 -9.36
N ALA A 67 -10.57 -3.41 -8.97
CA ALA A 67 -10.46 -4.28 -7.81
C ALA A 67 -10.89 -3.58 -6.51
N ALA A 68 -10.54 -2.30 -6.32
CA ALA A 68 -10.96 -1.50 -5.17
C ALA A 68 -12.48 -1.30 -5.14
N SER A 69 -13.09 -1.09 -6.31
CA SER A 69 -14.56 -1.00 -6.46
C SER A 69 -15.24 -2.32 -6.10
N ARG A 70 -14.68 -3.46 -6.52
CA ARG A 70 -15.17 -4.79 -6.15
C ARG A 70 -15.05 -5.05 -4.65
N LEU A 71 -13.96 -4.61 -4.01
CA LEU A 71 -13.79 -4.73 -2.56
C LEU A 71 -14.84 -3.93 -1.79
N LYS A 72 -15.21 -2.72 -2.26
CA LYS A 72 -16.34 -1.98 -1.69
C LYS A 72 -17.65 -2.77 -1.82
N LEU A 73 -17.95 -3.30 -3.00
CA LEU A 73 -19.17 -4.09 -3.22
C LEU A 73 -19.21 -5.34 -2.32
N ALA A 74 -18.04 -5.90 -2.01
CA ALA A 74 -17.90 -7.03 -1.09
C ALA A 74 -18.01 -6.65 0.40
N GLY A 75 -18.08 -5.35 0.72
CA GLY A 75 -18.29 -4.85 2.09
C GLY A 75 -17.03 -4.36 2.81
N ALA A 76 -15.98 -3.96 2.08
CA ALA A 76 -14.84 -3.27 2.68
C ALA A 76 -15.20 -1.84 3.12
N ASP A 77 -14.59 -1.39 4.22
CA ASP A 77 -14.74 -0.04 4.79
C ASP A 77 -13.51 0.86 4.53
N ALA A 78 -12.38 0.27 4.12
CA ALA A 78 -11.12 0.93 3.80
C ALA A 78 -10.27 0.04 2.88
N ILE A 79 -9.38 0.65 2.10
CA ILE A 79 -8.47 -0.06 1.20
C ILE A 79 -7.04 -0.02 1.75
N VAL A 80 -6.33 -1.14 1.62
CA VAL A 80 -4.89 -1.25 1.84
C VAL A 80 -4.27 -1.83 0.58
N LEU A 81 -3.27 -1.14 0.04
CA LEU A 81 -2.48 -1.63 -1.09
C LEU A 81 -1.23 -2.34 -0.57
N CYS A 82 -1.16 -3.66 -0.73
CA CYS A 82 -0.13 -4.52 -0.13
C CYS A 82 1.18 -4.56 -0.93
N THR A 83 1.60 -3.43 -1.47
CA THR A 83 2.83 -3.29 -2.28
C THR A 83 3.31 -1.84 -2.31
N ASN A 84 4.62 -1.61 -2.33
CA ASN A 84 5.17 -0.25 -2.39
C ASN A 84 5.03 0.36 -3.79
N THR A 85 5.47 -0.35 -4.82
CA THR A 85 5.61 0.19 -6.18
C THR A 85 4.26 0.67 -6.75
N MET A 86 3.18 -0.07 -6.53
CA MET A 86 1.88 0.28 -7.11
C MET A 86 1.21 1.50 -6.48
N HIS A 87 1.75 2.03 -5.38
CA HIS A 87 1.29 3.34 -4.89
C HIS A 87 1.53 4.45 -5.93
N PHE A 88 2.44 4.25 -6.90
CA PHE A 88 2.63 5.15 -8.05
C PHE A 88 1.33 5.43 -8.81
N VAL A 89 0.42 4.46 -8.89
CA VAL A 89 -0.87 4.55 -9.61
C VAL A 89 -2.07 4.48 -8.66
N SER A 90 -1.88 4.80 -7.37
CA SER A 90 -2.95 4.70 -6.36
C SER A 90 -3.96 5.85 -6.35
N HIS A 91 -3.74 6.90 -7.16
CA HIS A 91 -4.54 8.13 -7.15
C HIS A 91 -6.02 7.91 -7.54
N GLY A 92 -6.32 6.86 -8.32
CA GLY A 92 -7.67 6.50 -8.72
C GLY A 92 -8.46 5.72 -7.65
N ILE A 93 -7.77 5.05 -6.73
CA ILE A 93 -8.36 4.03 -5.85
C ILE A 93 -9.47 4.60 -4.97
N GLU A 94 -9.24 5.75 -4.32
CA GLU A 94 -10.23 6.38 -3.45
C GLU A 94 -11.43 6.88 -4.26
N LYS A 95 -11.21 7.37 -5.48
CA LYS A 95 -12.29 7.84 -6.36
C LYS A 95 -13.13 6.66 -6.89
N ALA A 96 -12.50 5.58 -7.30
CA ALA A 96 -13.18 4.41 -7.83
C ALA A 96 -13.98 3.69 -6.73
N SER A 97 -13.32 3.42 -5.60
CA SER A 97 -13.96 2.73 -4.48
C SER A 97 -14.83 3.64 -3.62
N GLN A 98 -14.61 4.96 -3.57
CA GLN A 98 -15.23 5.84 -2.54
C GLN A 98 -14.94 5.37 -1.10
N LEU A 99 -13.82 4.68 -0.89
CA LEU A 99 -13.32 4.25 0.41
C LEU A 99 -11.98 4.92 0.68
N PRO A 100 -11.63 5.19 1.95
CA PRO A 100 -10.33 5.74 2.29
C PRO A 100 -9.21 4.72 1.96
N LEU A 101 -8.14 5.20 1.34
CA LEU A 101 -6.91 4.43 1.13
C LEU A 101 -5.93 4.67 2.30
N ILE A 102 -5.54 3.60 2.98
CA ILE A 102 -4.46 3.65 3.97
C ILE A 102 -3.13 3.60 3.21
N HIS A 103 -2.64 4.77 2.81
CA HIS A 103 -1.41 4.91 2.03
C HIS A 103 -0.17 4.51 2.85
N ILE A 104 0.69 3.63 2.32
CA ILE A 104 1.80 3.02 3.10
C ILE A 104 2.84 4.02 3.66
N VAL A 105 3.06 5.13 2.94
CA VAL A 105 3.97 6.20 3.37
C VAL A 105 3.51 6.86 4.66
N ASP A 106 2.20 6.97 4.90
CA ASP A 106 1.66 7.74 6.02
C ASP A 106 2.03 7.14 7.39
N PRO A 107 1.77 5.85 7.68
CA PRO A 107 2.21 5.25 8.95
C PRO A 107 3.74 5.14 9.05
N THR A 108 4.45 5.07 7.92
CA THR A 108 5.91 5.08 7.89
C THR A 108 6.46 6.42 8.35
N ALA A 109 5.96 7.52 7.77
CA ALA A 109 6.32 8.89 8.13
C ALA A 109 6.02 9.18 9.61
N ASP A 110 4.83 8.81 10.07
CA ASP A 110 4.41 8.99 11.46
C ASP A 110 5.38 8.30 12.43
N ARG A 111 5.84 7.09 12.08
CA ARG A 111 6.77 6.34 12.93
C ARG A 111 8.17 6.96 12.93
N ILE A 112 8.64 7.44 11.78
CA ILE A 112 9.93 8.14 11.65
C ILE A 112 9.94 9.41 12.52
N LEU A 113 8.88 10.22 12.43
CA LEU A 113 8.74 11.45 13.22
C LEU A 113 8.67 11.16 14.72
N LYS A 114 7.86 10.16 15.13
CA LYS A 114 7.76 9.74 16.54
C LYS A 114 9.07 9.21 17.11
N ALA A 115 9.96 8.67 16.26
CA ALA A 115 11.29 8.24 16.66
C ALA A 115 12.32 9.39 16.70
N GLY A 116 11.92 10.62 16.35
CA GLY A 116 12.78 11.81 16.38
C GLY A 116 13.75 11.93 15.21
N PHE A 117 13.62 11.08 14.18
CA PHE A 117 14.48 11.14 13.00
C PHE A 117 14.03 12.26 12.06
N LYS A 118 15.00 13.06 11.60
CA LYS A 118 14.80 14.17 10.66
C LYS A 118 15.34 13.86 9.25
N SER A 119 15.87 12.66 9.04
CA SER A 119 16.38 12.19 7.75
C SER A 119 16.53 10.67 7.84
N VAL A 120 16.17 9.96 6.77
CA VAL A 120 16.27 8.50 6.69
C VAL A 120 16.79 8.08 5.32
N GLY A 121 17.44 6.91 5.24
CA GLY A 121 17.73 6.25 3.97
C GLY A 121 16.49 5.49 3.49
N LEU A 122 16.22 5.53 2.18
CA LEU A 122 15.15 4.76 1.53
C LEU A 122 15.79 3.65 0.68
N LEU A 123 15.51 2.40 1.05
CA LEU A 123 15.87 1.23 0.26
C LEU A 123 14.61 0.62 -0.33
N GLY A 124 14.65 0.25 -1.60
CA GLY A 124 13.51 -0.34 -2.31
C GLY A 124 13.86 -0.68 -3.74
N THR A 125 12.84 -0.91 -4.57
CA THR A 125 13.06 -1.02 -6.02
C THR A 125 13.57 0.30 -6.58
N ARG A 126 14.20 0.27 -7.76
CA ARG A 126 14.62 1.48 -8.47
C ARG A 126 13.47 2.49 -8.59
N PHE A 127 12.25 2.02 -8.90
CA PHE A 127 11.06 2.86 -8.96
C PHE A 127 10.74 3.53 -7.63
N THR A 128 10.76 2.79 -6.52
CA THR A 128 10.49 3.35 -5.18
C THR A 128 11.52 4.39 -4.77
N MET A 129 12.79 4.20 -5.15
CA MET A 129 13.88 5.09 -4.75
C MET A 129 14.01 6.33 -5.66
N GLU A 130 13.72 6.20 -6.95
CA GLU A 130 13.94 7.26 -7.95
C GLU A 130 12.69 8.07 -8.31
N LYS A 131 11.48 7.50 -8.16
CA LYS A 131 10.24 8.20 -8.52
C LYS A 131 9.67 9.01 -7.35
N ASP A 132 9.00 10.09 -7.69
CA ASP A 132 8.53 11.09 -6.73
C ASP A 132 7.37 10.60 -5.85
N PHE A 133 6.54 9.64 -6.28
CA PHE A 133 5.32 9.27 -5.55
C PHE A 133 5.55 8.86 -4.07
N TYR A 134 6.63 8.13 -3.80
CA TYR A 134 6.96 7.69 -2.44
C TYR A 134 7.78 8.75 -1.72
N LYS A 135 8.80 9.27 -2.41
CA LYS A 135 9.76 10.22 -1.86
C LYS A 135 9.11 11.57 -1.57
N SER A 136 8.39 12.17 -2.51
CA SER A 136 7.73 13.47 -2.33
C SER A 136 6.68 13.41 -1.24
N ARG A 137 5.86 12.35 -1.17
CA ARG A 137 4.91 12.18 -0.07
C ARG A 137 5.59 12.01 1.29
N LEU A 138 6.75 11.34 1.32
CA LEU A 138 7.55 11.24 2.54
C LEU A 138 8.20 12.59 2.88
N GLU A 139 8.66 13.37 1.89
CA GLU A 139 9.24 14.71 2.04
C GLU A 139 8.23 15.73 2.59
N GLU A 140 6.99 15.68 2.10
CA GLU A 140 5.89 16.51 2.59
C GLU A 140 5.59 16.29 4.08
N LYS A 141 5.85 15.07 4.57
CA LYS A 141 5.59 14.69 5.97
C LYS A 141 6.85 14.73 6.85
N VAL A 142 8.02 14.45 6.28
CA VAL A 142 9.31 14.28 6.96
C VAL A 142 10.38 14.95 6.13
N TRP A 143 11.20 15.83 6.72
CA TRP A 143 12.32 16.42 6.00
C TRP A 143 13.31 15.33 5.52
N LEU A 144 13.76 15.34 4.26
CA LEU A 144 14.80 14.44 3.74
C LEU A 144 16.01 15.23 3.26
N LYS A 145 17.23 14.85 3.68
CA LYS A 145 18.48 15.35 3.09
C LYS A 145 18.71 14.65 1.75
N ARG A 146 18.78 15.43 0.68
CA ARG A 146 19.17 14.99 -0.67
C ARG A 146 20.64 14.58 -0.65
N HIS A 147 20.95 13.30 -0.89
CA HIS A 147 22.26 12.85 -1.36
C HIS A 147 22.02 12.03 -2.63
N CYS A 148 21.93 12.72 -3.77
CA CYS A 148 22.27 12.09 -5.04
C CYS A 148 23.77 12.28 -5.21
N THR A 149 24.54 11.19 -5.13
CA THR A 149 25.89 11.18 -5.68
C THR A 149 25.77 11.11 -7.20
N GLU A 150 26.43 12.04 -7.89
CA GLU A 150 26.72 11.98 -9.33
C GLU A 150 27.47 10.70 -9.70
#